data_AF-A0A6B3F5H6-F1
#
_entry.id   AF-A0A6B3F5H6-F1
#
_cell.length_a   1.000
_cell.length_b   1.000
_cell.length_c   1.000
_cell.angle_alpha   90.00
_cell.angle_beta   90.00
_cell.angle_gamma   90.00
#
_symmetry.space_group_name_H-M   'P 1'
#
loop_
_entity.id
_entity.type
_entity.pdbx_description
1 polymer ?
#
loop_
_entity_poly.entity_id
_entity_poly.type
_entity_poly.pdbx_seq_one_letter_code
_entity_poly.pdbx_strand_id
1 'polypeptide(L)'
;SAQERVDSEAVRLVSIVDSRLIAEEQITSEILRDQVEEGRYAVVRLRNRPPIEIGSRPGGDVIKATERGEAGESVTVEEPRSEVTREVGRTLMIIGLVALLAIIAAALLAIRQGNRLAAPLTDLAETAER
;
A
#
# COMPACT_ATOMS: atom_id res chain seq x y z
N SER A 1 -2.72 7.81 -4.06
CA SER A 1 -1.77 7.00 -3.26
C SER A 1 -2.41 6.62 -1.92
N ALA A 2 -1.84 5.68 -1.12
CA ALA A 2 -2.42 5.32 0.18
C ALA A 2 -2.48 6.51 1.15
N GLN A 3 -1.49 7.41 1.08
CA GLN A 3 -1.48 8.68 1.81
C GLN A 3 -2.63 9.59 1.38
N GLU A 4 -2.83 9.77 0.07
CA GLU A 4 -3.93 10.60 -0.49
C GLU A 4 -5.31 10.13 -0.03
N ARG A 5 -5.50 8.81 0.14
CA ARG A 5 -6.76 8.26 0.63
C ARG A 5 -7.00 8.62 2.09
N VAL A 6 -6.01 8.43 2.96
CA VAL A 6 -6.16 8.79 4.38
C VAL A 6 -6.32 10.30 4.58
N ASP A 7 -5.66 11.11 3.74
CA ASP A 7 -5.81 12.57 3.76
C ASP A 7 -7.25 12.97 3.34
N SER A 8 -7.75 12.40 2.25
CA SER A 8 -9.13 12.66 1.77
C SER A 8 -10.19 12.24 2.80
N GLU A 9 -9.95 11.13 3.50
CA GLU A 9 -10.86 10.67 4.56
C GLU A 9 -10.75 11.49 5.84
N ALA A 10 -9.56 11.96 6.21
CA ALA A 10 -9.40 12.89 7.33
C ALA A 10 -10.20 14.19 7.07
N VAL A 11 -10.16 14.72 5.84
CA VAL A 11 -10.96 15.89 5.43
C VAL A 11 -12.45 15.58 5.51
N ARG A 12 -12.91 14.42 5.02
CA ARG A 12 -14.32 14.01 5.08
C ARG A 12 -14.81 13.90 6.52
N LEU A 13 -14.05 13.24 7.39
CA LEU A 13 -14.39 13.06 8.80
C LEU A 13 -14.42 14.38 9.55
N VAL A 14 -13.48 15.30 9.28
CA VAL A 14 -13.53 16.66 9.84
C VAL A 14 -14.81 17.38 9.44
N SER A 15 -15.20 17.34 8.16
CA SER A 15 -16.43 18.01 7.70
C SER A 15 -17.70 17.46 8.35
N ILE A 16 -17.75 16.14 8.60
CA ILE A 16 -18.87 15.50 9.32
C ILE A 16 -18.88 15.93 10.79
N VAL A 17 -17.72 15.94 11.44
CA VAL A 17 -17.58 16.35 12.84
C VAL A 17 -17.95 17.83 13.02
N ASP A 18 -17.49 18.70 12.14
CA ASP A 18 -17.79 20.13 12.14
C ASP A 18 -19.29 20.39 11.94
N SER A 19 -19.92 19.72 10.96
CA SER A 19 -21.36 19.82 10.72
C SER A 19 -22.19 19.42 11.95
N ARG A 20 -21.75 18.39 12.70
CA ARG A 20 -22.43 17.94 13.93
C ARG A 20 -22.16 18.81 15.14
N LEU A 21 -20.97 19.40 15.24
CA LEU A 21 -20.63 20.40 16.24
C LEU A 21 -21.52 21.63 16.10
N ILE A 22 -21.72 22.11 14.86
CA ILE A 22 -22.61 23.23 14.54
C ILE A 22 -24.07 22.91 14.91
N ALA A 23 -24.49 21.65 14.73
CA ALA A 23 -25.84 21.20 15.06
C ALA A 23 -26.06 20.88 16.56
N GLU A 24 -25.06 21.07 17.42
CA GLU A 24 -25.07 20.68 18.85
C GLU A 24 -25.44 19.20 19.09
N GLU A 25 -25.23 18.35 18.09
CA GLU A 25 -25.54 16.92 18.20
C GLU A 25 -24.50 16.19 19.05
N GLN A 26 -24.90 15.08 19.70
CA GLN A 26 -23.97 14.28 20.48
C GLN A 26 -22.98 13.57 19.55
N ILE A 27 -21.70 13.83 19.77
CA ILE A 27 -20.60 13.14 19.08
C ILE A 27 -20.16 11.97 19.94
N THR A 28 -20.58 10.76 19.56
CA THR A 28 -20.19 9.50 20.21
C THR A 28 -19.50 8.57 19.23
N SER A 29 -18.73 7.61 19.75
CA SER A 29 -18.03 6.60 18.93
C SER A 29 -18.99 5.74 18.11
N GLU A 30 -20.21 5.48 18.59
CA GLU A 30 -21.23 4.70 17.86
C GLU A 30 -21.75 5.44 16.63
N ILE A 31 -22.05 6.74 16.74
CA ILE A 31 -22.53 7.54 15.60
C ILE A 31 -21.44 7.70 14.54
N LEU A 32 -20.20 7.86 14.98
CA LEU A 32 -19.07 7.99 14.06
C LEU A 32 -18.64 6.65 13.46
N ARG A 33 -18.92 5.52 14.12
CA ARG A 33 -18.63 4.17 13.59
C ARG A 33 -19.41 3.90 12.31
N ASP A 34 -20.65 4.37 12.20
CA ASP A 34 -21.47 4.23 10.97
C ASP A 34 -20.96 5.09 9.81
N GLN A 35 -20.04 6.02 10.07
CA GLN A 35 -19.48 6.94 9.07
C GLN A 35 -18.03 6.60 8.68
N VAL A 36 -17.38 5.69 9.41
CA VAL A 36 -16.02 5.22 9.11
C VAL A 36 -16.12 3.91 8.34
N GLU A 37 -15.47 3.83 7.18
CA GLU A 37 -15.41 2.59 6.39
C GLU A 37 -14.95 1.39 7.24
N GLU A 38 -15.60 0.23 7.04
CA GLU A 38 -15.31 -1.00 7.78
C GLU A 38 -13.81 -1.35 7.74
N GLY A 39 -13.23 -1.65 8.91
CA GLY A 39 -11.83 -2.06 9.05
C GLY A 39 -10.83 -0.93 9.31
N ARG A 40 -11.27 0.33 9.44
CA ARG A 40 -10.38 1.49 9.72
C ARG A 40 -10.44 1.96 11.17
N TYR A 41 -9.38 2.67 11.57
CA TYR A 41 -9.28 3.27 12.90
C TYR A 41 -9.17 4.80 12.79
N ALA A 42 -10.00 5.49 13.56
CA ALA A 42 -9.99 6.94 13.63
C ALA A 42 -10.03 7.40 15.08
N VAL A 43 -9.33 8.49 15.37
CA VAL A 43 -9.26 9.14 16.67
C VAL A 43 -9.69 10.59 16.50
N VAL A 44 -10.83 10.95 17.06
CA VAL A 44 -11.30 12.34 17.09
C VAL A 44 -10.91 12.97 18.41
N ARG A 45 -10.20 14.10 18.36
CA ARG A 45 -9.81 14.90 19.52
C ARG A 45 -10.56 16.22 19.50
N LEU A 46 -11.51 16.37 20.42
CA LEU A 46 -12.19 17.64 20.65
C LEU A 46 -11.53 18.41 21.80
N ARG A 47 -11.62 19.73 21.75
CA ARG A 47 -11.13 20.60 22.83
C ARG A 47 -11.95 20.34 24.10
N ASN A 48 -11.28 20.11 25.23
CA ASN A 48 -11.89 19.82 26.54
C ASN A 48 -12.71 18.52 26.65
N ARG A 49 -12.51 17.56 25.75
CA ARG A 49 -13.14 16.23 25.82
C ARG A 49 -12.06 15.13 25.71
N PRO A 50 -12.29 13.95 26.29
CA PRO A 50 -11.44 12.80 26.02
C PRO A 50 -11.47 12.43 24.53
N PRO A 51 -10.36 11.91 23.98
CA PRO A 51 -10.32 11.44 22.60
C PRO A 51 -11.34 10.33 22.39
N ILE A 52 -12.03 10.38 21.26
CA ILE A 52 -13.01 9.38 20.84
C ILE A 52 -12.32 8.46 19.85
N GLU A 53 -12.14 7.21 20.22
CA GLU A 53 -11.57 6.17 19.37
C GLU A 53 -12.69 5.42 18.64
N ILE A 54 -12.50 5.21 17.34
CA ILE A 54 -13.47 4.55 16.45
C ILE A 54 -12.74 3.40 15.75
N GLY A 55 -13.36 2.23 15.76
CA GLY A 55 -12.80 1.03 15.12
C GLY A 55 -11.81 0.28 16.00
N SER A 56 -10.97 -0.55 15.38
CA SER A 56 -9.95 -1.36 16.07
C SER A 56 -8.56 -0.78 15.83
N ARG A 57 -7.82 -0.48 16.90
CA ARG A 57 -6.48 0.11 16.79
C ARG A 57 -5.56 -0.81 15.96
N PRO A 58 -4.98 -0.33 14.85
CA PRO A 58 -4.03 -1.12 14.07
C PRO A 58 -2.74 -1.35 14.87
N GLY A 59 -2.20 -2.56 14.77
CA GLY A 59 -0.88 -2.89 15.31
C GLY A 59 0.23 -2.65 14.27
N GLY A 60 1.42 -2.25 14.73
CA GLY A 60 2.60 -2.09 13.88
C GLY A 60 2.73 -0.72 13.21
N ASP A 61 3.31 -0.68 12.02
CA ASP A 61 3.50 0.56 11.25
C ASP A 61 2.17 1.03 10.66
N VAL A 62 1.81 2.29 10.94
CA VAL A 62 0.56 2.92 10.49
C VAL A 62 0.84 4.10 9.57
N ILE A 63 -0.03 4.31 8.58
CA ILE A 63 -0.13 5.57 7.86
C ILE A 63 -1.12 6.43 8.63
N LYS A 64 -0.73 7.66 8.97
CA LYS A 64 -1.57 8.59 9.72
C LYS A 64 -1.78 9.86 8.93
N ALA A 65 -3.02 10.36 8.94
CA ALA A 65 -3.38 11.70 8.51
C ALA A 65 -3.98 12.44 9.69
N THR A 66 -3.73 13.74 9.80
CA THR A 66 -4.33 14.57 10.87
C THR A 66 -4.83 15.85 10.27
N GLU A 67 -6.13 16.07 10.40
CA GLU A 67 -6.79 17.29 9.96
C GLU A 67 -7.36 18.07 11.15
N ARG A 68 -7.42 19.40 11.00
CA ARG A 68 -7.98 20.30 12.01
C ARG A 68 -9.26 20.90 11.49
N GLY A 69 -10.29 20.92 12.32
CA GLY A 69 -11.54 21.59 12.01
C GLY A 69 -11.56 23.05 12.45
N GLU A 70 -12.61 23.76 12.06
CA GLU A 70 -12.73 25.21 12.24
C GLU A 70 -13.00 25.60 13.70
N ALA A 71 -13.66 24.74 14.48
CA ALA A 71 -13.92 24.95 15.90
C ALA A 71 -12.72 24.58 16.81
N GLY A 72 -11.59 24.17 16.22
CA GLY A 72 -10.35 23.87 16.93
C GLY A 72 -10.21 22.43 17.44
N GLU A 73 -11.04 21.53 16.93
CA GLU A 73 -10.92 20.09 17.01
C GLU A 73 -9.91 19.53 16.00
N SER A 74 -9.44 18.31 16.25
CA SER A 74 -8.55 17.60 15.34
C SER A 74 -8.98 16.15 15.17
N VAL A 75 -8.96 15.69 13.93
CA VAL A 75 -9.27 14.30 13.57
C VAL A 75 -7.98 13.65 13.09
N THR A 76 -7.59 12.56 13.73
CA THR A 76 -6.48 11.72 13.30
C THR A 76 -7.05 10.42 12.76
N VAL A 77 -6.75 10.08 11.52
CA VAL A 77 -7.13 8.81 10.91
C VAL A 77 -5.87 7.95 10.78
N GLU A 78 -5.94 6.69 11.20
CA GLU A 78 -4.82 5.76 11.08
C GLU A 78 -5.24 4.53 10.27
N GLU A 79 -4.44 4.20 9.25
CA GLU A 79 -4.62 3.01 8.42
C GLU A 79 -3.38 2.10 8.56
N PRO A 80 -3.55 0.78 8.78
CA PRO A 80 -2.42 -0.15 8.87
C PRO A 80 -1.65 -0.23 7.55
N ARG A 81 -0.30 -0.10 7.58
CA ARG A 81 0.55 -0.25 6.39
C ARG A 81 0.52 -1.64 5.77
N SER A 82 0.10 -2.66 6.53
CA SER A 82 0.02 -4.05 6.07
C SER A 82 -0.99 -4.27 4.93
N GLU A 83 -2.03 -3.43 4.84
CA GLU A 83 -2.97 -3.47 3.70
C GLU A 83 -2.29 -2.98 2.40
N VAL A 84 -1.39 -2.00 2.50
CA VAL A 84 -0.62 -1.47 1.36
C VAL A 84 0.43 -2.49 0.87
N THR A 85 0.99 -3.29 1.76
CA THR A 85 2.02 -4.29 1.39
C THR A 85 1.46 -5.43 0.54
N ARG A 86 0.18 -5.78 0.72
CA ARG A 86 -0.49 -6.82 -0.10
C ARG A 86 -0.76 -6.36 -1.54
N GLU A 87 -1.13 -5.10 -1.73
CA GLU A 87 -1.47 -4.55 -3.05
C GLU A 87 -0.22 -4.44 -3.95
N VAL A 88 0.90 -3.95 -3.40
CA VAL A 88 2.17 -3.82 -4.14
C VAL A 88 2.80 -5.19 -4.42
N GLY A 89 2.60 -6.16 -3.53
CA GLY A 89 3.11 -7.52 -3.68
C GLY A 89 2.62 -8.20 -4.97
N ARG A 90 1.36 -7.99 -5.37
CA ARG A 90 0.78 -8.55 -6.59
C ARG A 90 1.47 -8.02 -7.85
N THR A 91 1.72 -6.71 -7.93
CA THR A 91 2.39 -6.11 -9.09
C THR A 91 3.86 -6.51 -9.16
N LEU A 92 4.56 -6.55 -8.02
CA LEU A 92 5.95 -7.03 -7.96
C LEU A 92 6.07 -8.50 -8.37
N MET A 93 5.09 -9.35 -8.03
CA MET A 93 5.06 -10.75 -8.45
C MET A 93 4.93 -10.90 -9.98
N ILE A 94 4.10 -10.06 -10.63
CA ILE A 94 3.97 -10.05 -12.09
C ILE A 94 5.30 -9.64 -12.74
N ILE A 95 5.94 -8.57 -12.25
CA ILE A 95 7.23 -8.12 -12.77
C ILE A 95 8.29 -9.20 -12.56
N GLY A 96 8.33 -9.83 -11.39
CA GLY A 96 9.23 -10.95 -11.09
C GLY A 96 9.02 -12.14 -12.02
N LEU A 97 7.77 -12.50 -12.34
CA LEU A 97 7.44 -13.57 -13.28
C LEU A 97 7.93 -13.24 -14.69
N VAL A 98 7.69 -12.02 -15.17
CA VAL A 98 8.14 -11.57 -16.50
C VAL A 98 9.67 -11.53 -16.57
N ALA A 99 10.34 -11.03 -15.53
CA ALA A 99 11.80 -11.02 -15.46
C ALA A 99 12.39 -12.44 -15.46
N LEU A 100 11.77 -13.37 -14.75
CA LEU A 100 12.19 -14.78 -14.74
C LEU A 100 12.07 -15.41 -16.14
N LEU A 101 10.95 -15.19 -16.83
CA LEU A 101 10.76 -15.67 -18.21
C LEU A 101 11.81 -15.08 -19.16
N ALA A 102 12.15 -13.80 -19.01
CA ALA A 102 13.19 -13.15 -19.80
C ALA A 102 14.57 -13.78 -19.57
N ILE A 103 14.94 -14.08 -18.31
CA ILE A 103 16.20 -14.75 -17.97
C ILE A 103 16.26 -16.16 -18.61
N ILE A 104 15.17 -16.93 -18.50
CA ILE A 104 15.09 -18.27 -19.10
C ILE A 104 15.27 -18.19 -20.62
N ALA A 105 14.57 -17.25 -21.28
CA ALA A 105 14.69 -17.07 -22.72
C ALA A 105 16.13 -16.70 -23.14
N ALA A 106 16.78 -15.79 -22.40
CA ALA A 106 18.17 -15.42 -22.64
C ALA A 106 19.12 -16.60 -22.48
N ALA A 107 18.94 -17.43 -21.45
CA ALA A 107 19.75 -18.63 -21.22
C ALA A 107 19.59 -19.66 -22.36
N LEU A 108 18.35 -19.92 -22.81
CA LEU A 108 18.08 -20.82 -23.93
C LEU A 108 18.74 -20.33 -25.23
N LEU A 109 18.69 -19.02 -25.50
CA LEU A 109 19.37 -18.41 -26.63
C LEU A 109 20.88 -18.51 -26.54
N ALA A 110 21.45 -18.33 -25.35
CA ALA A 110 22.89 -18.48 -25.13
C ALA A 110 23.37 -19.92 -25.40
N ILE A 111 22.63 -20.91 -24.91
CA ILE A 111 22.93 -22.34 -25.17
C ILE A 111 22.84 -22.63 -26.68
N ARG A 112 21.80 -22.11 -27.35
CA ARG A 112 21.62 -22.31 -28.79
C ARG A 112 22.73 -21.67 -29.62
N GLN A 113 23.23 -20.50 -29.19
CA GLN A 113 24.36 -19.83 -29.83
C GLN A 113 25.68 -20.56 -29.58
N GLY A 114 25.92 -21.03 -28.35
CA GLY A 114 27.09 -21.82 -28.00
C GLY A 114 27.21 -23.10 -28.83
N ASN A 115 26.11 -23.85 -28.98
CA ASN A 115 26.08 -25.06 -29.81
C ASN A 115 26.31 -24.78 -31.30
N ARG A 116 25.96 -23.58 -31.78
CA ARG A 116 26.16 -23.18 -33.18
C ARG A 116 27.59 -22.72 -33.47
N LEU A 117 28.32 -22.25 -32.46
CA LEU A 117 29.67 -21.70 -32.60
C LEU A 117 30.79 -22.68 -32.20
N ALA A 118 30.52 -23.68 -31.35
CA ALA A 118 31.50 -24.67 -30.94
C ALA A 118 31.69 -25.82 -31.95
N ALA A 119 30.71 -26.06 -32.83
CA ALA A 119 30.73 -27.15 -33.81
C ALA A 119 31.93 -27.14 -34.80
N PRO A 120 32.49 -25.99 -35.26
CA PRO A 120 33.55 -26.01 -36.27
C PRO A 120 34.98 -26.11 -35.69
N LEU A 121 35.19 -25.91 -34.38
CA LEU A 121 36.53 -25.91 -33.79
C LEU A 121 37.00 -27.32 -33.37
N THR A 122 36.07 -28.22 -33.08
CA THR A 122 36.39 -29.64 -32.84
C THR A 122 36.84 -30.32 -34.14
N ASP A 123 36.21 -29.99 -35.26
CA ASP A 123 36.47 -30.61 -36.57
C ASP A 123 37.82 -30.19 -37.19
N LEU A 124 38.34 -29.02 -36.80
CA LEU A 124 39.66 -28.53 -37.21
C LEU A 124 40.82 -29.11 -36.37
N ALA A 125 40.56 -29.60 -35.16
CA ALA A 125 41.58 -30.27 -34.35
C ALA A 125 41.89 -31.68 -34.88
N GLU A 126 40.88 -32.37 -35.40
CA GLU A 126 41.01 -33.76 -35.87
C GLU A 126 41.71 -33.89 -37.23
N THR A 127 41.73 -32.82 -38.03
CA THR A 127 42.46 -32.80 -39.32
C THR A 127 43.96 -32.56 -39.15
N ALA A 128 44.43 -32.15 -37.97
CA ALA A 128 45.86 -31.97 -37.69
C ALA A 128 46.54 -33.26 -37.14
N GLU A 129 45.78 -34.31 -36.88
CA GLU A 129 46.30 -35.60 -36.36
C GLU A 129 46.66 -36.61 -37.46
N ARG A 130 46.33 -36.34 -38.73
CA ARG A 130 46.74 -37.17 -39.87
C ARG A 130 47.86 -36.57 -40.71
#